data_AF-A0A8J5ZM76-F1
#
_entry.id   AF-A0A8J5ZM76-F1
#
_cell.length_a   1.000
_cell.length_b   1.000
_cell.length_c   1.000
_cell.angle_alpha   90.00
_cell.angle_beta   90.00
_cell.angle_gamma   90.00
#
_symmetry.space_group_name_H-M   'P 1'
#
loop_
_entity.id
_entity.type
_entity.pdbx_description
1 polymer ?
#
loop_
_entity_poly.entity_id
_entity_poly.type
_entity_poly.pdbx_seq_one_letter_code
_entity_poly.pdbx_strand_id
1 'polypeptide(L)'
;MMTSVATEGKLPQAVSLQGVDPETCMIVFKNHWAQVVKILEKHDPLKNTQAKYGSIPPDEASAVQNYVEHMLFLLIEEQAKDAAMGPILEFVVCENIMEKLFLWSLRREFTDETKIEQLKMYEMLVTQSHQPLLHHKPILKPLMMLLSSCSGTSTPTVEGKLVVLLNQLCSILAKDPSILELFFHTSEDQGAANFLIFSLLIPFIHREGTVGQQARDALLFIMSLSAENSVVAHHIVENTYFCPRST
;
A
#
# COMPACT_ATOMS: atom_id res chain seq x y z
N MET A 1 34.60 4.81 -14.88
CA MET A 1 33.12 4.82 -14.81
C MET A 1 32.72 3.64 -13.96
N MET A 2 32.28 3.88 -12.72
CA MET A 2 31.83 2.82 -11.82
C MET A 2 30.35 2.56 -12.09
N THR A 3 30.05 1.39 -12.63
CA THR A 3 28.69 0.86 -12.79
C THR A 3 28.18 0.44 -11.42
N SER A 4 27.28 1.24 -10.85
CA SER A 4 26.49 0.86 -9.68
C SER A 4 25.47 -0.19 -10.12
N VAL A 5 25.71 -1.44 -9.75
CA VAL A 5 24.73 -2.52 -9.88
C VAL A 5 23.72 -2.32 -8.75
N ALA A 6 22.53 -1.82 -9.09
CA ALA A 6 21.40 -1.82 -8.18
C ALA A 6 21.03 -3.29 -7.91
N THR A 7 21.40 -3.79 -6.75
CA THR A 7 20.94 -5.07 -6.24
C THR A 7 19.44 -4.96 -5.99
N GLU A 8 18.64 -5.72 -6.73
CA GLU A 8 17.25 -6.00 -6.40
C GLU A 8 17.21 -6.71 -5.03
N GLY A 9 17.11 -5.92 -3.96
CA GLY A 9 16.98 -6.44 -2.61
C GLY A 9 15.67 -7.22 -2.48
N LYS A 10 15.77 -8.50 -2.10
CA LYS A 10 14.64 -9.26 -1.54
C LYS A 10 14.00 -8.40 -0.44
N LEU A 11 12.67 -8.34 -0.41
CA LEU A 11 11.95 -7.72 0.69
C LEU A 11 12.43 -8.34 2.01
N PRO A 12 12.72 -7.53 3.04
CA PRO A 12 12.98 -8.04 4.37
C PRO A 12 11.86 -8.99 4.79
N GLN A 13 12.22 -10.17 5.28
CA GLN A 13 11.26 -11.15 5.76
C GLN A 13 11.07 -10.94 7.25
N ALA A 14 9.82 -10.85 7.70
CA ALA A 14 9.53 -10.73 9.12
C ALA A 14 10.11 -11.92 9.90
N VAL A 15 10.70 -11.65 11.07
CA VAL A 15 11.25 -12.69 11.96
C VAL A 15 10.09 -13.30 12.74
N SER A 16 10.00 -14.64 12.77
CA SER A 16 8.90 -15.33 13.45
C SER A 16 8.80 -14.95 14.93
N LEU A 17 7.62 -14.50 15.35
CA LEU A 17 7.31 -14.17 16.76
C LEU A 17 6.71 -15.35 17.54
N GLN A 18 6.92 -16.59 17.08
CA GLN A 18 6.29 -17.76 17.67
C GLN A 18 6.71 -17.94 19.14
N GLY A 19 5.75 -17.87 20.06
CA GLY A 19 5.96 -18.01 21.50
C GLY A 19 6.23 -16.70 22.25
N VAL A 20 6.25 -15.55 21.56
CA VAL A 20 6.28 -14.23 22.21
C VAL A 20 4.88 -13.89 22.72
N ASP A 21 4.80 -13.33 23.91
CA ASP A 21 3.56 -12.87 24.50
C ASP A 21 2.96 -11.69 23.69
N PRO A 22 1.66 -11.75 23.28
CA PRO A 22 1.04 -10.69 22.48
C PRO A 22 1.01 -9.31 23.14
N GLU A 23 0.91 -9.25 24.47
CA GLU A 23 0.94 -7.98 25.20
C GLU A 23 2.31 -7.33 25.10
N THR A 24 3.38 -8.13 25.17
CA THR A 24 4.75 -7.68 24.93
C THR A 24 4.93 -7.11 23.51
N CYS A 25 4.45 -7.80 22.47
CA CYS A 25 4.48 -7.29 21.10
C CYS A 25 3.76 -5.95 20.97
N MET A 26 2.59 -5.83 21.60
CA MET A 26 1.79 -4.61 21.60
C MET A 26 2.49 -3.44 22.32
N ILE A 27 3.17 -3.70 23.45
CA ILE A 27 3.97 -2.68 24.15
C ILE A 27 5.11 -2.18 23.27
N VAL A 28 5.85 -3.10 22.62
CA VAL A 28 6.95 -2.73 21.71
C VAL A 28 6.43 -1.93 20.53
N PHE A 29 5.31 -2.33 19.93
CA PHE A 29 4.66 -1.60 18.85
C PHE A 29 4.31 -0.17 19.26
N LYS A 30 3.64 0.01 20.41
CA LYS A 30 3.28 1.32 20.95
C LYS A 30 4.50 2.18 21.24
N ASN A 31 5.58 1.60 21.74
CA ASN A 31 6.82 2.31 22.00
C ASN A 31 7.46 2.84 20.72
N HIS A 32 7.53 2.02 19.66
CA HIS A 32 7.99 2.48 18.34
C HIS A 32 7.09 3.58 17.78
N TRP A 33 5.77 3.39 17.86
CA TRP A 33 4.82 4.40 17.40
C TRP A 33 4.97 5.74 18.14
N ALA A 34 5.19 5.72 19.46
CA ALA A 34 5.43 6.92 20.24
C ALA A 34 6.68 7.69 19.76
N GLN A 35 7.75 6.99 19.38
CA GLN A 35 8.94 7.63 18.80
C GLN A 35 8.64 8.26 17.43
N VAL A 36 7.90 7.55 16.58
CA VAL A 36 7.47 8.06 15.27
C VAL A 36 6.61 9.31 15.45
N VAL A 37 5.57 9.26 16.28
CA VAL A 37 4.68 10.40 16.55
C VAL A 37 5.47 11.61 17.04
N LYS A 38 6.43 11.42 17.95
CA LYS A 38 7.28 12.51 18.45
C LYS A 38 8.01 13.23 17.32
N ILE A 39 8.54 12.51 16.33
CA ILE A 39 9.22 13.09 15.16
C ILE A 39 8.20 13.74 14.22
N LEU A 40 7.08 13.08 13.93
CA LEU A 40 6.01 13.60 13.08
C LEU A 40 5.46 14.93 13.61
N GLU A 41 5.16 15.01 14.91
CA GLU A 41 4.62 16.21 15.56
C GLU A 41 5.64 17.35 15.63
N LYS A 42 6.93 17.02 15.81
CA LYS A 42 8.02 18.00 15.78
C LYS A 42 8.04 18.77 14.44
N HIS A 43 7.66 18.11 13.35
CA HIS A 43 7.64 18.66 11.99
C HIS A 43 6.24 18.95 11.45
N ASP A 44 5.21 18.93 12.30
CA ASP A 44 3.85 19.29 11.90
C ASP A 44 3.67 20.82 12.00
N PRO A 45 3.48 21.54 10.87
CA PRO A 45 3.33 23.00 10.88
C PRO A 45 2.12 23.49 11.70
N LEU A 46 1.12 22.63 11.92
CA LEU A 46 -0.05 22.94 12.74
C LEU A 46 0.24 22.87 14.24
N LYS A 47 1.18 22.01 14.65
CA LYS A 47 1.54 21.78 16.07
C LYS A 47 2.78 22.55 16.48
N ASN A 48 3.68 22.83 15.54
CA ASN A 48 4.92 23.54 15.79
C ASN A 48 5.08 24.69 14.78
N THR A 49 4.83 25.92 15.22
CA THR A 49 4.98 27.12 14.38
C THR A 49 6.43 27.36 13.92
N GLN A 50 7.41 26.73 14.58
CA GLN A 50 8.82 26.75 14.19
C GLN A 50 9.19 25.61 13.22
N ALA A 51 8.31 24.62 13.05
CA ALA A 51 8.40 23.68 11.94
C ALA A 51 8.13 24.46 10.66
N LYS A 52 9.21 25.06 10.12
CA LYS A 52 9.21 25.50 8.73
C LYS A 52 8.80 24.28 7.89
N TYR A 53 8.24 24.52 6.70
CA TYR A 53 8.17 23.54 5.61
C TYR A 53 9.60 23.14 5.16
N GLY A 54 10.45 22.77 6.12
CA GLY A 54 11.88 22.59 5.99
C GLY A 54 12.20 21.12 5.89
N SER A 55 13.32 20.85 5.23
CA SER A 55 13.89 19.52 5.11
C SER A 55 14.00 18.85 6.48
N ILE A 56 13.37 17.68 6.63
CA ILE A 56 13.58 16.84 7.81
C ILE A 56 15.03 16.37 7.79
N PRO A 57 15.75 16.41 8.92
CA PRO A 57 17.09 15.86 9.01
C PRO A 57 17.13 14.40 8.53
N PRO A 58 18.11 13.98 7.70
CA PRO A 58 18.17 12.62 7.18
C PRO A 58 18.19 11.54 8.27
N ASP A 59 18.84 11.81 9.41
CA ASP A 59 18.87 10.93 10.58
C ASP A 59 17.48 10.71 11.20
N GLU A 60 16.65 11.76 11.27
CA GLU A 60 15.27 11.64 11.75
C GLU A 60 14.38 10.91 10.74
N ALA A 61 14.58 11.14 9.44
CA ALA A 61 13.88 10.41 8.39
C ALA A 61 14.20 8.91 8.44
N SER A 62 15.48 8.55 8.56
CA SER A 62 15.94 7.17 8.73
C SER A 62 15.45 6.56 10.04
N ALA A 63 15.40 7.33 11.14
CA ALA A 63 14.85 6.85 12.40
C ALA A 63 13.36 6.47 12.27
N VAL A 64 12.55 7.31 11.62
CA VAL A 64 11.14 6.98 11.35
C VAL A 64 11.03 5.73 10.50
N GLN A 65 11.82 5.60 9.44
CA GLN A 65 11.83 4.40 8.59
C GLN A 65 12.14 3.13 9.39
N ASN A 66 13.17 3.15 10.24
CA ASN A 66 13.55 2.02 11.07
C ASN A 66 12.47 1.65 12.09
N TYR A 67 11.83 2.65 12.73
CA TYR A 67 10.74 2.37 13.67
C TYR A 67 9.51 1.80 12.97
N VAL A 68 9.14 2.36 11.82
CA VAL A 68 8.03 1.87 11.01
C VAL A 68 8.30 0.45 10.54
N GLU A 69 9.50 0.14 10.06
CA GLU A 69 9.87 -1.23 9.65
C GLU A 69 9.66 -2.24 10.78
N HIS A 70 10.14 -1.97 11.99
CA HIS A 70 9.89 -2.84 13.15
C HIS A 70 8.41 -2.97 13.50
N MET A 71 7.64 -1.87 13.41
CA MET A 71 6.19 -1.90 13.60
C MET A 71 5.50 -2.80 12.57
N LEU A 72 5.91 -2.74 11.30
CA LEU A 72 5.35 -3.57 10.23
C LEU A 72 5.63 -5.06 10.48
N PHE A 73 6.83 -5.43 10.92
CA PHE A 73 7.12 -6.83 11.25
C PHE A 73 6.23 -7.36 12.38
N LEU A 74 5.99 -6.56 13.42
CA LEU A 74 5.08 -6.92 14.50
C LEU A 74 3.64 -7.09 14.00
N LEU A 75 3.17 -6.20 13.11
CA LEU A 75 1.83 -6.28 12.52
C LEU A 75 1.69 -7.47 11.57
N ILE A 76 2.71 -7.79 10.79
CA ILE A 76 2.73 -8.92 9.86
C ILE A 76 2.59 -10.24 10.61
N GLU A 77 3.36 -10.41 11.68
CA GLU A 77 3.41 -11.63 12.48
C GLU A 77 2.21 -11.77 13.44
N GLU A 78 1.42 -10.71 13.64
CA GLU A 78 0.25 -10.77 14.52
C GLU A 78 -0.82 -11.70 13.95
N GLN A 79 -1.18 -12.72 14.73
CA GLN A 79 -2.30 -13.61 14.45
C GLN A 79 -3.57 -13.19 15.17
N ALA A 80 -4.70 -13.30 14.48
CA ALA A 80 -6.03 -13.16 15.07
C ALA A 80 -6.34 -14.34 16.01
N LYS A 81 -6.92 -14.06 17.18
CA LYS A 81 -7.49 -15.08 18.08
C LYS A 81 -8.99 -15.13 17.90
N ASP A 82 -9.56 -16.33 17.75
CA ASP A 82 -11.01 -16.56 17.70
C ASP A 82 -11.78 -15.70 16.66
N ALA A 83 -11.15 -15.48 15.49
CA ALA A 83 -11.65 -14.61 14.41
C ALA A 83 -11.85 -13.13 14.78
N ALA A 84 -11.34 -12.70 15.94
CA ALA A 84 -11.28 -11.30 16.32
C ALA A 84 -10.03 -10.61 15.74
N MET A 85 -10.17 -9.33 15.46
CA MET A 85 -9.06 -8.46 15.09
C MET A 85 -7.97 -8.49 16.16
N GLY A 86 -6.70 -8.64 15.75
CA GLY A 86 -5.57 -8.60 16.65
C GLY A 86 -5.36 -7.20 17.25
N PRO A 87 -4.81 -7.09 18.47
CA PRO A 87 -4.69 -5.82 19.19
C PRO A 87 -3.80 -4.78 18.49
N ILE A 88 -2.75 -5.20 17.79
CA ILE A 88 -1.89 -4.31 17.00
C ILE A 88 -2.66 -3.78 15.80
N LEU A 89 -3.36 -4.66 15.07
CA LEU A 89 -4.22 -4.24 13.97
C LEU A 89 -5.32 -3.28 14.43
N GLU A 90 -5.99 -3.58 15.55
CA GLU A 90 -6.99 -2.69 16.16
C GLU A 90 -6.41 -1.32 16.47
N PHE A 91 -5.21 -1.28 17.03
CA PHE A 91 -4.53 -0.03 17.31
C PHE A 91 -4.13 0.74 16.04
N VAL A 92 -3.61 0.06 15.01
CA VAL A 92 -3.30 0.66 13.70
C VAL A 92 -4.51 1.33 13.08
N VAL A 93 -5.67 0.65 13.14
CA VAL A 93 -6.95 1.12 12.62
C VAL A 93 -7.46 2.31 13.44
N CYS A 94 -7.52 2.18 14.77
CA CYS A 94 -8.02 3.24 15.67
C CYS A 94 -7.18 4.51 15.59
N GLU A 95 -5.85 4.38 15.50
CA GLU A 95 -4.92 5.51 15.45
C GLU A 95 -4.72 6.07 14.03
N ASN A 96 -5.32 5.47 12.99
CA ASN A 96 -5.12 5.83 11.59
C ASN A 96 -3.62 5.95 11.23
N ILE A 97 -2.82 4.97 11.67
CA ILE A 97 -1.35 5.01 11.55
C ILE A 97 -0.92 5.12 10.09
N MET A 98 -1.54 4.32 9.20
CA MET A 98 -1.20 4.30 7.77
C MET A 98 -1.46 5.65 7.10
N GLU A 99 -2.54 6.35 7.46
CA GLU A 99 -2.85 7.68 6.95
C GLU A 99 -1.85 8.72 7.43
N LYS A 100 -1.51 8.71 8.73
CA LYS A 100 -0.51 9.62 9.31
C LYS A 100 0.85 9.47 8.64
N LEU A 101 1.30 8.22 8.39
CA LEU A 101 2.55 7.93 7.68
C LEU A 101 2.49 8.41 6.23
N PHE A 102 1.39 8.14 5.52
CA PHE A 102 1.21 8.59 4.15
C PHE A 102 1.24 10.11 4.04
N LEU A 103 0.47 10.83 4.86
CA LEU A 103 0.43 12.29 4.86
C LEU A 103 1.77 12.92 5.23
N TRP A 104 2.51 12.30 6.16
CA TRP A 104 3.87 12.74 6.47
C TRP A 104 4.81 12.57 5.29
N SER A 105 4.69 11.47 4.54
CA SER A 105 5.46 11.24 3.31
C SER A 105 5.11 12.25 2.21
N LEU A 106 3.82 12.58 2.05
CA LEU A 106 3.31 13.51 1.04
C LEU A 106 3.81 14.94 1.24
N ARG A 107 3.99 15.37 2.49
CA ARG A 107 4.51 16.70 2.83
C ARG A 107 5.98 16.92 2.43
N ARG A 108 6.71 15.85 2.04
CA ARG A 108 8.15 15.87 1.74
C ARG A 108 8.42 15.74 0.25
N GLU A 109 7.72 16.54 -0.56
CA GLU A 109 7.80 16.55 -2.04
C GLU A 109 7.39 15.24 -2.73
N PHE A 110 7.09 14.20 -1.94
CA PHE A 110 6.63 12.89 -2.38
C PHE A 110 7.46 12.32 -3.54
N THR A 111 8.78 12.30 -3.29
CA THR A 111 9.80 11.85 -4.24
C THR A 111 9.60 10.40 -4.67
N ASP A 112 10.21 10.01 -5.77
CA ASP A 112 10.17 8.62 -6.26
C ASP A 112 10.69 7.61 -5.24
N GLU A 113 11.73 7.97 -4.49
CA GLU A 113 12.24 7.14 -3.39
C GLU A 113 11.17 6.90 -2.33
N THR A 114 10.49 7.96 -1.91
CA THR A 114 9.38 7.89 -0.95
C THR A 114 8.22 7.05 -1.48
N LYS A 115 7.87 7.19 -2.77
CA LYS A 115 6.86 6.34 -3.43
C LYS A 115 7.26 4.88 -3.41
N ILE A 116 8.50 4.56 -3.78
CA ILE A 116 9.02 3.19 -3.80
C ILE A 116 8.97 2.58 -2.40
N GLU A 117 9.33 3.32 -1.36
CA GLU A 117 9.26 2.86 0.03
C GLU A 117 7.82 2.55 0.46
N GLN A 118 6.87 3.45 0.17
CA GLN A 118 5.45 3.25 0.46
C GLN A 118 4.87 2.06 -0.31
N LEU A 119 5.22 1.90 -1.60
CA LEU A 119 4.79 0.76 -2.41
C LEU A 119 5.34 -0.57 -1.85
N LYS A 120 6.62 -0.62 -1.47
CA LYS A 120 7.23 -1.80 -0.84
C LYS A 120 6.60 -2.13 0.51
N MET A 121 6.29 -1.11 1.31
CA MET A 121 5.59 -1.28 2.59
C MET A 121 4.24 -1.96 2.37
N TYR A 122 3.41 -1.45 1.45
CA TYR A 122 2.13 -2.07 1.15
C TYR A 122 2.27 -3.45 0.52
N GLU A 123 3.25 -3.65 -0.38
CA GLU A 123 3.57 -4.97 -0.94
C GLU A 123 3.84 -5.99 0.18
N MET A 124 4.65 -5.62 1.17
CA MET A 124 4.97 -6.46 2.31
C MET A 124 3.73 -6.79 3.16
N LEU A 125 2.92 -5.77 3.49
CA LEU A 125 1.71 -5.93 4.28
C LEU A 125 0.68 -6.85 3.61
N VAL A 126 0.40 -6.66 2.32
CA VAL A 126 -0.64 -7.45 1.64
C VAL A 126 -0.20 -8.86 1.32
N THR A 127 1.11 -9.13 1.26
CA THR A 127 1.64 -10.47 0.91
C THR A 127 2.03 -11.32 2.11
N GLN A 128 2.40 -10.70 3.25
CA GLN A 128 2.95 -11.44 4.40
C GLN A 128 2.04 -11.44 5.63
N SER A 129 1.12 -10.48 5.78
CA SER A 129 0.30 -10.41 6.99
C SER A 129 -0.66 -11.60 7.11
N HIS A 130 -0.76 -12.14 8.33
CA HIS A 130 -1.69 -13.23 8.64
C HIS A 130 -3.17 -12.78 8.69
N GLN A 131 -3.41 -11.49 8.96
CA GLN A 131 -4.73 -10.91 9.07
C GLN A 131 -5.13 -10.17 7.77
N PRO A 132 -6.42 -10.10 7.43
CA PRO A 132 -6.87 -9.58 6.14
C PRO A 132 -6.97 -8.04 6.14
N LEU A 133 -5.82 -7.37 6.18
CA LEU A 133 -5.66 -5.92 6.43
C LEU A 133 -6.54 -5.01 5.55
N LEU A 134 -6.76 -5.38 4.29
CA LEU A 134 -7.52 -4.56 3.33
C LEU A 134 -9.03 -4.48 3.63
N HIS A 135 -9.54 -5.27 4.58
CA HIS A 135 -10.92 -5.11 5.08
C HIS A 135 -11.12 -3.84 5.91
N HIS A 136 -10.04 -3.17 6.31
CA HIS A 136 -10.11 -2.02 7.19
C HIS A 136 -9.91 -0.73 6.41
N LYS A 137 -10.95 0.11 6.37
CA LYS A 137 -10.93 1.41 5.68
C LYS A 137 -9.71 2.28 6.03
N PRO A 138 -9.27 2.39 7.30
CA PRO A 138 -8.07 3.16 7.66
C PRO A 138 -6.75 2.69 7.03
N ILE A 139 -6.69 1.45 6.52
CA ILE A 139 -5.56 0.91 5.76
C ILE A 139 -5.82 1.06 4.26
N LEU A 140 -7.06 0.85 3.84
CA LEU A 140 -7.47 0.90 2.44
C LEU A 140 -7.38 2.32 1.85
N LYS A 141 -7.83 3.36 2.56
CA LYS A 141 -7.85 4.73 2.02
C LYS A 141 -6.45 5.24 1.67
N PRO A 142 -5.44 5.14 2.56
CA PRO A 142 -4.10 5.66 2.25
C PRO A 142 -3.42 4.85 1.13
N LEU A 143 -3.72 3.56 1.00
CA LEU A 143 -3.32 2.77 -0.17
C LEU A 143 -3.89 3.37 -1.47
N MET A 144 -5.17 3.73 -1.50
CA MET A 144 -5.78 4.33 -2.69
C MET A 144 -5.22 5.70 -3.03
N MET A 145 -4.92 6.51 -2.01
CA MET A 145 -4.23 7.79 -2.21
C MET A 145 -2.83 7.58 -2.79
N LEU A 146 -2.07 6.59 -2.28
CA LEU A 146 -0.76 6.21 -2.80
C LEU A 146 -0.86 5.78 -4.27
N LEU A 147 -1.76 4.87 -4.63
CA LEU A 147 -1.93 4.42 -6.02
C LEU A 147 -2.27 5.60 -6.94
N SER A 148 -3.16 6.49 -6.50
CA SER A 148 -3.55 7.69 -7.26
C SER A 148 -2.36 8.63 -7.51
N SER A 149 -1.52 8.82 -6.50
CA SER A 149 -0.33 9.68 -6.58
C SER A 149 0.79 9.12 -7.46
N CYS A 150 0.71 7.85 -7.85
CA CYS A 150 1.61 7.22 -8.83
C CYS A 150 1.09 7.32 -10.27
N SER A 151 -0.11 7.87 -10.51
CA SER A 151 -0.66 8.05 -11.87
C SER A 151 0.06 9.19 -12.63
N GLY A 152 0.39 8.96 -13.90
CA GLY A 152 0.75 10.01 -14.86
C GLY A 152 2.16 10.61 -14.80
N THR A 153 2.91 10.54 -13.69
CA THR A 153 4.23 11.20 -13.54
C THR A 153 5.31 10.33 -12.89
N SER A 154 5.19 9.00 -12.97
CA SER A 154 6.10 8.07 -12.30
C SER A 154 7.27 7.67 -13.20
N THR A 155 8.47 7.56 -12.64
CA THR A 155 9.63 7.00 -13.35
C THR A 155 9.50 5.49 -13.54
N PRO A 156 10.23 4.87 -14.50
CA PRO A 156 10.18 3.43 -14.73
C PRO A 156 10.42 2.57 -13.48
N THR A 157 11.25 3.05 -12.54
CA THR A 157 11.51 2.36 -11.28
C THR A 157 10.27 2.32 -10.37
N VAL A 158 9.56 3.46 -10.25
CA VAL A 158 8.31 3.54 -9.50
C VAL A 158 7.23 2.71 -10.19
N GLU A 159 7.12 2.79 -11.51
CA GLU A 159 6.16 2.01 -12.31
C GLU A 159 6.35 0.50 -12.10
N GLY A 160 7.60 0.01 -12.08
CA GLY A 160 7.89 -1.38 -11.81
C GLY A 160 7.35 -1.85 -10.46
N LYS A 161 7.55 -1.05 -9.39
CA LYS A 161 7.02 -1.36 -8.05
C LYS A 161 5.51 -1.21 -7.94
N LEU A 162 4.95 -0.23 -8.64
CA LEU A 162 3.50 -0.04 -8.73
C LEU A 162 2.84 -1.27 -9.35
N VAL A 163 3.34 -1.77 -10.48
CA VAL A 163 2.75 -2.92 -11.17
C VAL A 163 2.85 -4.20 -10.35
N VAL A 164 3.94 -4.40 -9.60
CA VAL A 164 4.05 -5.51 -8.64
C VAL A 164 2.93 -5.44 -7.61
N LEU A 165 2.72 -4.28 -6.97
CA LEU A 165 1.65 -4.11 -5.98
C LEU A 165 0.26 -4.29 -6.60
N LEU A 166 0.00 -3.72 -7.78
CA LEU A 166 -1.26 -3.87 -8.49
C LEU A 166 -1.56 -5.33 -8.81
N ASN A 167 -0.55 -6.12 -9.21
CA ASN A 167 -0.69 -7.55 -9.45
C ASN A 167 -1.09 -8.31 -8.18
N GLN A 168 -0.44 -8.02 -7.04
CA GLN A 168 -0.81 -8.62 -5.75
C GLN A 168 -2.23 -8.25 -5.32
N LEU A 169 -2.62 -6.99 -5.48
CA LEU A 169 -3.98 -6.54 -5.18
C LEU A 169 -5.02 -7.25 -6.06
N CYS A 170 -4.76 -7.42 -7.36
CA CYS A 170 -5.68 -8.14 -8.25
C CYS A 170 -5.81 -9.62 -7.84
N SER A 171 -4.72 -10.27 -7.43
CA SER A 171 -4.75 -11.64 -6.90
C SER A 171 -5.59 -11.75 -5.62
N ILE A 172 -5.48 -10.78 -4.71
CA ILE A 172 -6.28 -10.73 -3.48
C ILE A 172 -7.75 -10.52 -3.81
N LEU A 173 -8.07 -9.55 -4.66
CA LEU A 173 -9.44 -9.26 -5.08
C LEU A 173 -10.10 -10.47 -5.74
N ALA A 174 -9.37 -11.22 -6.56
CA ALA A 174 -9.88 -12.44 -7.20
C ALA A 174 -10.18 -13.57 -6.22
N LYS A 175 -9.44 -13.65 -5.11
CA LYS A 175 -9.66 -14.64 -4.05
C LYS A 175 -10.75 -14.23 -3.06
N ASP A 176 -10.89 -12.93 -2.83
CA ASP A 176 -11.84 -12.35 -1.90
C ASP A 176 -12.55 -11.14 -2.53
N PRO A 177 -13.63 -11.40 -3.29
CA PRO A 177 -14.40 -10.36 -3.95
C PRO A 177 -15.10 -9.39 -2.99
N SER A 178 -15.26 -9.74 -1.70
CA SER A 178 -15.94 -8.87 -0.73
C SER A 178 -15.18 -7.56 -0.48
N ILE A 179 -13.85 -7.58 -0.65
CA ILE A 179 -12.98 -6.40 -0.55
C ILE A 179 -13.32 -5.39 -1.66
N LEU A 180 -13.79 -5.84 -2.83
CA LEU A 180 -14.19 -4.94 -3.93
C LEU A 180 -15.25 -3.92 -3.50
N GLU A 181 -16.18 -4.33 -2.64
CA GLU A 181 -17.21 -3.44 -2.09
C GLU A 181 -16.60 -2.35 -1.21
N LEU A 182 -15.54 -2.65 -0.47
CA LEU A 182 -14.86 -1.66 0.36
C LEU A 182 -14.11 -0.63 -0.47
N PHE A 183 -13.55 -1.02 -1.61
CA PHE A 183 -13.00 -0.07 -2.57
C PHE A 183 -14.11 0.86 -3.12
N PHE A 184 -15.29 0.35 -3.48
CA PHE A 184 -16.42 1.18 -3.95
C PHE A 184 -16.86 2.25 -2.93
N HIS A 185 -16.85 1.92 -1.65
CA HIS A 185 -17.31 2.81 -0.57
C HIS A 185 -16.23 3.72 0.02
N THR A 186 -15.01 3.70 -0.54
CA THR A 186 -13.88 4.46 0.00
C THR A 186 -13.66 5.80 -0.73
N SER A 187 -14.12 5.95 -1.97
CA SER A 187 -14.19 7.23 -2.68
C SER A 187 -15.59 7.85 -2.56
N GLU A 188 -15.67 9.14 -2.23
CA GLU A 188 -16.94 9.89 -2.27
C GLU A 188 -17.54 9.92 -3.69
N ASP A 189 -16.68 9.79 -4.71
CA ASP A 189 -17.04 9.37 -6.06
C ASP A 189 -17.29 7.86 -6.10
N GLN A 190 -18.54 7.47 -5.87
CA GLN A 190 -19.06 6.10 -5.97
C GLN A 190 -18.55 5.43 -7.26
N GLY A 191 -17.57 4.51 -7.18
CA GLY A 191 -17.05 3.77 -8.33
C GLY A 191 -15.56 3.94 -8.65
N ALA A 192 -14.98 5.12 -8.44
CA ALA A 192 -13.67 5.49 -9.00
C ALA A 192 -12.49 4.66 -8.48
N ALA A 193 -12.57 4.19 -7.23
CA ALA A 193 -11.51 3.42 -6.58
C ALA A 193 -11.25 2.04 -7.23
N ASN A 194 -12.28 1.29 -7.59
CA ASN A 194 -12.10 0.01 -8.32
C ASN A 194 -11.54 0.24 -9.71
N PHE A 195 -11.97 1.34 -10.33
CA PHE A 195 -11.48 1.75 -11.63
C PHE A 195 -10.04 2.21 -11.54
N LEU A 196 -9.56 2.71 -10.41
CA LEU A 196 -8.19 3.15 -10.27
C LEU A 196 -7.21 2.00 -10.47
N ILE A 197 -7.36 0.87 -9.76
CA ILE A 197 -6.44 -0.28 -9.89
C ILE A 197 -6.41 -0.75 -11.35
N PHE A 198 -7.58 -0.88 -11.97
CA PHE A 198 -7.70 -1.37 -13.34
C PHE A 198 -7.16 -0.35 -14.35
N SER A 199 -7.52 0.92 -14.20
CA SER A 199 -7.07 2.03 -15.07
C SER A 199 -5.56 2.22 -14.99
N LEU A 200 -4.97 2.04 -13.80
CA LEU A 200 -3.51 2.10 -13.64
C LEU A 200 -2.81 0.96 -14.36
N LEU A 201 -3.42 -0.22 -14.54
CA LEU A 201 -2.80 -1.35 -15.23
C LEU A 201 -2.79 -1.18 -16.77
N ILE A 202 -3.80 -0.52 -17.33
CA ILE A 202 -4.00 -0.41 -18.79
C ILE A 202 -2.75 0.12 -19.53
N PRO A 203 -2.06 1.19 -19.08
CA PRO A 203 -0.87 1.69 -19.77
C PRO A 203 0.31 0.71 -19.82
N PHE A 204 0.31 -0.34 -18.99
CA PHE A 204 1.43 -1.28 -18.86
C PHE A 204 1.26 -2.56 -19.68
N ILE A 205 0.04 -2.96 -20.06
CA ILE A 205 -0.25 -4.25 -20.72
C ILE A 205 0.50 -4.45 -22.05
N HIS A 206 0.74 -3.36 -22.78
CA HIS A 206 1.39 -3.37 -24.10
C HIS A 206 2.90 -3.21 -24.00
N ARG A 207 3.44 -2.98 -22.80
CA ARG A 207 4.89 -2.87 -22.61
C ARG A 207 5.53 -4.25 -22.70
N GLU A 208 6.76 -4.27 -23.20
CA GLU A 208 7.59 -5.47 -23.20
C GLU A 208 8.29 -5.63 -21.83
N GLY A 209 8.84 -6.82 -21.58
CA GLY A 209 9.56 -7.14 -20.35
C GLY A 209 8.66 -7.51 -19.17
N THR A 210 9.27 -7.53 -17.98
CA THR A 210 8.65 -8.03 -16.74
C THR A 210 7.46 -7.20 -16.30
N VAL A 211 7.54 -5.87 -16.42
CA VAL A 211 6.45 -4.95 -16.07
C VAL A 211 5.20 -5.24 -16.89
N GLY A 212 5.35 -5.35 -18.22
CA GLY A 212 4.21 -5.67 -19.07
C GLY A 212 3.67 -7.07 -18.83
N GLN A 213 4.54 -8.05 -18.53
CA GLN A 213 4.09 -9.39 -18.19
C GLN A 213 3.26 -9.41 -16.91
N GLN A 214 3.72 -8.78 -15.83
CA GLN A 214 2.97 -8.70 -14.58
C GLN A 214 1.65 -7.96 -14.73
N ALA A 215 1.60 -6.92 -15.57
CA ALA A 215 0.36 -6.22 -15.87
C ALA A 215 -0.65 -7.12 -16.61
N ARG A 216 -0.18 -7.94 -17.56
CA ARG A 216 -1.03 -8.93 -18.24
C ARG A 216 -1.49 -10.03 -17.29
N ASP A 217 -0.63 -10.52 -16.41
CA ASP A 217 -1.00 -11.50 -15.39
C ASP A 217 -2.04 -10.93 -14.41
N ALA A 218 -1.90 -9.66 -14.02
CA ALA A 218 -2.88 -8.96 -13.19
C ALA A 218 -4.24 -8.86 -13.89
N LEU A 219 -4.24 -8.59 -15.19
CA LEU A 219 -5.45 -8.52 -16.00
C LEU A 219 -6.20 -9.86 -16.05
N LEU A 220 -5.50 -11.00 -16.01
CA LEU A 220 -6.16 -12.31 -15.96
C LEU A 220 -7.00 -12.48 -14.69
N PHE A 221 -6.53 -11.99 -13.54
CA PHE A 221 -7.33 -11.98 -12.31
C PHE A 221 -8.58 -11.11 -12.45
N ILE A 222 -8.45 -9.93 -13.07
CA ILE A 222 -9.58 -9.01 -13.32
C ILE A 222 -10.61 -9.64 -14.27
N MET A 223 -10.16 -10.33 -15.31
CA MET A 223 -11.04 -11.04 -16.24
C MET A 223 -11.74 -12.23 -15.58
N SER A 224 -11.07 -12.92 -14.65
CA SER A 224 -11.73 -13.94 -13.82
C SER A 224 -12.82 -13.33 -12.95
N LEU A 225 -12.55 -12.17 -12.33
CA LEU A 225 -13.52 -11.44 -11.50
C LEU A 225 -14.75 -10.97 -12.28
N SER A 226 -14.57 -10.53 -13.53
CA SER A 226 -15.68 -10.04 -14.35
C SER A 226 -16.69 -11.12 -14.73
N ALA A 227 -16.28 -12.39 -14.75
CA ALA A 227 -17.20 -13.50 -14.97
C ALA A 227 -18.24 -13.64 -13.84
N GLU A 228 -17.90 -13.20 -12.63
CA GLU A 228 -18.72 -13.36 -11.42
C GLU A 228 -19.29 -12.04 -10.91
N ASN A 229 -18.74 -10.89 -11.34
CA ASN A 229 -19.15 -9.57 -10.89
C ASN A 229 -19.53 -8.65 -12.07
N SER A 230 -20.83 -8.37 -12.20
CA SER A 230 -21.38 -7.56 -13.30
C SER A 230 -20.89 -6.11 -13.30
N VAL A 231 -20.54 -5.54 -12.14
CA VAL A 231 -20.01 -4.17 -12.05
C VAL A 231 -18.61 -4.11 -12.64
N VAL A 232 -17.77 -5.10 -12.32
CA VAL A 232 -16.42 -5.23 -12.90
C VAL A 232 -16.52 -5.48 -14.41
N ALA A 233 -17.41 -6.37 -14.84
CA ALA A 233 -17.65 -6.63 -16.26
C ALA A 233 -18.07 -5.37 -17.03
N HIS A 234 -19.03 -4.63 -16.49
CA HIS A 234 -19.52 -3.41 -17.12
C HIS A 234 -18.41 -2.35 -17.25
N HIS A 235 -17.59 -2.19 -16.21
CA HIS A 235 -16.47 -1.27 -16.28
C HIS A 235 -15.45 -1.63 -17.35
N ILE A 236 -15.10 -2.91 -17.46
CA ILE A 236 -14.18 -3.39 -18.50
C ILE A 236 -14.74 -3.02 -19.87
N VAL A 237 -16.01 -3.30 -20.15
CA VAL A 237 -16.62 -3.03 -21.45
C VAL A 237 -16.68 -1.52 -21.77
N GLU A 238 -17.02 -0.69 -20.79
CA GLU A 238 -17.27 0.74 -21.05
C GLU A 238 -16.01 1.61 -21.06
N ASN A 239 -15.05 1.31 -20.18
CA ASN A 239 -13.93 2.19 -19.85
C ASN A 239 -12.58 1.66 -20.35
N THR A 240 -12.54 0.45 -20.88
CA THR A 240 -11.33 -0.11 -21.46
C THR A 240 -11.51 -0.36 -22.95
N TYR A 241 -10.43 -0.27 -23.71
CA TYR A 241 -10.42 -0.63 -25.12
C TYR A 241 -10.22 -2.15 -25.34
N PHE A 242 -10.43 -2.97 -24.30
CA PHE A 242 -10.24 -4.43 -24.39
C PHE A 242 -11.28 -5.10 -25.29
N CYS A 243 -12.49 -4.53 -25.38
CA CYS A 243 -13.54 -5.02 -26.26
C CYS A 243 -13.78 -4.01 -27.40
N PRO A 244 -13.76 -4.44 -28.67
CA PRO A 244 -14.18 -3.56 -29.76
C PRO A 244 -15.65 -3.20 -29.53
N ARG A 245 -15.97 -1.91 -29.46
CA ARG A 245 -17.37 -1.46 -29.46
C ARG A 245 -17.97 -1.92 -30.78
N SER A 246 -18.84 -2.93 -30.72
CA SER A 246 -19.71 -3.29 -31.84
C SER A 246 -20.56 -2.06 -32.14
N THR A 247 -20.21 -1.38 -33.23
CA THR A 247 -21.02 -0.34 -33.86
C THR A 247 -21.93 -1.00 -34.88
#